data_AF-A0A8H5INZ2-F1
#
_entry.id   AF-A0A8H5INZ2-F1
#
_cell.length_a   1.000
_cell.length_b   1.000
_cell.length_c   1.000
_cell.angle_alpha   90.00
_cell.angle_beta   90.00
_cell.angle_gamma   90.00
#
_symmetry.space_group_name_H-M   'P 1'
#
loop_
_entity.id
_entity.type
_entity.pdbx_description
1 polymer ?
#
loop_
_entity_poly.entity_id
_entity_poly.type
_entity_poly.pdbx_seq_one_letter_code
_entity_poly.pdbx_strand_id
1 'polypeptide(L)'
;MRNLECLVLTKIAKINKETPEGSVDVPTGVQEKTMARECADLGPPLGFLAVEVDIHRPPGDPFNQSTWPFPLICQKVTGTSEAQIVTNGDYEDAFIDRFVQATARLAERGAVGAITSCGFLAAAQTR
;
A
#
# COMPACT_ATOMS: atom_id res chain seq x y z
N MET A 1 -27.54 8.45 7.46
CA MET A 1 -26.57 8.60 6.36
C MET A 1 -25.43 7.59 6.53
N ARG A 2 -25.71 6.30 6.33
CA ARG A 2 -24.73 5.21 6.33
C ARG A 2 -24.87 4.53 4.98
N ASN A 3 -23.94 4.72 4.04
CA ASN A 3 -23.89 4.01 2.75
C ASN A 3 -22.66 4.38 1.89
N LEU A 4 -21.44 4.44 2.47
CA LEU A 4 -20.23 4.53 1.64
C LEU A 4 -19.14 3.48 1.95
N GLU A 5 -19.11 2.89 3.16
CA GLU A 5 -18.10 1.86 3.48
C GLU A 5 -18.34 0.51 2.79
N CYS A 6 -19.58 0.21 2.39
CA CYS A 6 -19.91 -1.06 1.73
C CYS A 6 -19.36 -1.14 0.29
N LEU A 7 -19.19 -0.01 -0.41
CA LEU A 7 -18.84 -0.01 -1.84
C LEU A 7 -17.33 -0.18 -2.08
N VAL A 8 -16.48 0.21 -1.12
CA VAL A 8 -15.03 0.08 -1.25
C VAL A 8 -14.62 -1.40 -1.16
N LEU A 9 -15.24 -2.15 -0.23
CA LEU A 9 -14.94 -3.58 -0.03
C LEU A 9 -15.35 -4.46 -1.22
N THR A 10 -16.43 -4.12 -1.94
CA THR A 10 -16.87 -4.91 -3.11
C THR A 10 -15.91 -4.79 -4.31
N LYS A 11 -15.13 -3.72 -4.39
CA LYS A 11 -14.25 -3.47 -5.56
C LYS A 11 -12.90 -4.19 -5.45
N ILE A 12 -12.43 -4.43 -4.22
CA ILE A 12 -11.15 -5.10 -3.95
C ILE A 12 -11.26 -6.61 -4.20
N ALA A 13 -12.41 -7.20 -3.89
CA ALA A 13 -12.67 -8.64 -4.07
C ALA A 13 -12.76 -9.10 -5.54
N LYS A 14 -12.87 -8.19 -6.51
CA LYS A 14 -13.09 -8.53 -7.93
C LYS A 14 -11.81 -8.66 -8.76
N ILE A 15 -10.63 -8.38 -8.21
CA ILE A 15 -9.37 -8.32 -8.98
C ILE A 15 -8.63 -9.68 -9.01
N ASN A 16 -8.94 -10.62 -8.12
CA ASN A 16 -8.33 -11.95 -8.11
C ASN A 16 -9.30 -13.03 -8.61
N LYS A 17 -9.41 -13.21 -9.93
CA LYS A 17 -9.92 -14.46 -10.50
C LYS A 17 -9.17 -14.80 -11.78
N GLU A 18 -8.40 -15.88 -11.67
CA GLU A 18 -7.87 -16.84 -12.66
C GLU A 18 -6.59 -17.39 -12.02
N THR A 19 -6.45 -18.64 -11.57
CA THR A 19 -6.73 -19.96 -12.21
C THR A 19 -6.88 -21.06 -11.11
N PRO A 20 -7.14 -22.36 -11.42
CA PRO A 20 -8.20 -23.08 -10.74
C PRO A 20 -7.78 -24.38 -10.00
N GLU A 21 -8.80 -24.94 -9.34
CA GLU A 21 -9.01 -26.34 -8.91
C GLU A 21 -8.31 -26.83 -7.64
N GLY A 22 -9.15 -26.97 -6.60
CA GLY A 22 -8.86 -27.67 -5.36
C GLY A 22 -10.06 -27.52 -4.43
N SER A 23 -11.06 -28.37 -4.59
CA SER A 23 -12.29 -28.37 -3.80
C SER A 23 -12.00 -28.62 -2.32
N VAL A 24 -12.22 -27.61 -1.49
CA VAL A 24 -12.43 -27.79 -0.05
C VAL A 24 -13.72 -27.06 0.29
N ASP A 25 -14.73 -27.81 0.72
CA ASP A 25 -15.99 -27.29 1.21
C ASP A 25 -15.73 -26.35 2.40
N VAL A 26 -16.05 -25.06 2.23
CA VAL A 26 -15.97 -24.08 3.32
C VAL A 26 -17.38 -23.59 3.66
N PRO A 27 -17.85 -23.75 4.92
CA PRO A 27 -19.16 -23.28 5.33
C PRO A 27 -19.22 -21.75 5.32
N THR A 28 -20.19 -21.24 4.57
CA THR A 28 -20.44 -19.83 4.29
C THR A 28 -21.05 -19.15 5.53
N GLY A 29 -20.30 -18.28 6.21
CA GLY A 29 -20.88 -17.42 7.25
C GLY A 29 -19.94 -16.93 8.36
N VAL A 30 -18.72 -17.47 8.48
CA VAL A 30 -17.79 -17.12 9.59
C VAL A 30 -16.60 -16.26 9.13
N GLN A 31 -16.38 -16.09 7.83
CA GLN A 31 -15.08 -15.65 7.30
C GLN A 31 -14.81 -14.13 7.36
N GLU A 32 -15.83 -13.27 7.26
CA GLU A 32 -15.59 -11.82 7.20
C GLU A 32 -15.29 -11.21 8.59
N LYS A 33 -15.95 -11.71 9.63
CA LYS A 33 -15.80 -11.18 11.01
C LYS A 33 -14.53 -11.67 11.72
N THR A 34 -13.99 -12.81 11.31
CA THR A 34 -12.76 -13.39 11.87
C THR A 34 -11.52 -12.71 11.28
N MET A 35 -11.48 -12.47 9.97
CA MET A 35 -10.34 -11.79 9.32
C MET A 35 -10.14 -10.35 9.82
N ALA A 36 -11.22 -9.61 10.04
CA ALA A 36 -11.14 -8.25 10.59
C ALA A 36 -10.67 -8.22 12.05
N ARG A 37 -10.97 -9.25 12.84
CA ARG A 37 -10.49 -9.40 14.22
C ARG A 37 -9.03 -9.85 14.29
N GLU A 38 -8.62 -10.72 13.37
CA GLU A 38 -7.23 -11.21 13.27
C GLU A 38 -6.30 -10.10 12.75
N CYS A 39 -6.74 -9.30 11.76
CA CYS A 39 -6.00 -8.09 11.34
C CYS A 39 -5.88 -7.02 12.44
N ALA A 40 -6.82 -6.97 13.39
CA ALA A 40 -6.74 -6.02 14.50
C ALA A 40 -5.68 -6.41 15.56
N ASP A 41 -5.30 -7.68 15.63
CA ASP A 41 -4.28 -8.19 16.56
C ASP A 41 -2.85 -8.06 16.01
N LEU A 42 -2.70 -7.87 14.69
CA LEU A 42 -1.41 -7.69 14.01
C LEU A 42 -0.77 -6.30 14.23
N GLY A 43 -1.41 -5.42 15.01
CA GLY A 43 -0.96 -4.05 15.24
C GLY A 43 -1.35 -3.06 14.13
N PRO A 44 -1.02 -1.78 14.29
CA PRO A 44 -1.39 -0.75 13.33
C PRO A 44 -0.64 -0.91 11.99
N PRO A 45 -1.25 -0.55 10.86
CA PRO A 45 -0.64 -0.74 9.55
C PRO A 45 0.50 0.25 9.27
N LEU A 46 1.54 -0.23 8.59
CA LEU A 46 2.58 0.60 7.98
C LEU A 46 2.19 1.00 6.56
N GLY A 47 2.42 2.25 6.18
CA GLY A 47 2.22 2.73 4.81
C GLY A 47 3.47 2.56 3.95
N PHE A 48 3.29 2.21 2.67
CA PHE A 48 4.36 2.16 1.68
C PHE A 48 4.04 3.02 0.45
N LEU A 49 4.92 3.95 0.12
CA LEU A 49 4.87 4.78 -1.08
C LEU A 49 5.61 4.09 -2.23
N ALA A 50 4.84 3.59 -3.20
CA ALA A 50 5.36 2.92 -4.38
C ALA A 50 5.49 3.88 -5.55
N VAL A 51 6.74 4.09 -5.98
CA VAL A 51 7.06 4.78 -7.24
C VAL A 51 6.78 3.86 -8.42
N GLU A 52 6.56 4.43 -9.60
CA GLU A 52 6.20 3.65 -10.80
C GLU A 52 7.44 3.00 -11.42
N VAL A 53 7.77 1.81 -10.90
CA VAL A 53 8.91 0.99 -11.35
C VAL A 53 8.50 -0.47 -11.44
N ASP A 54 9.02 -1.18 -12.44
CA ASP A 54 8.78 -2.60 -12.63
C ASP A 54 10.01 -3.40 -12.19
N ILE A 55 10.00 -3.85 -10.93
CA ILE A 55 11.05 -4.70 -10.36
C ILE A 55 10.44 -5.82 -9.53
N HIS A 56 11.14 -6.96 -9.50
CA HIS A 56 10.74 -8.10 -8.67
C HIS A 56 10.83 -7.75 -7.17
N ARG A 57 9.79 -8.10 -6.39
CA ARG A 57 9.63 -7.76 -4.97
C ARG A 57 9.57 -9.03 -4.10
N PRO A 58 10.70 -9.75 -3.88
CA PRO A 58 10.71 -10.95 -3.06
C PRO A 58 10.45 -10.65 -1.57
N PRO A 59 10.16 -11.64 -0.72
CA PRO A 59 10.19 -11.46 0.73
C PRO A 59 11.54 -10.88 1.18
N GLY A 60 11.51 -9.84 2.01
CA GLY A 60 12.67 -8.99 2.33
C GLY A 60 12.63 -7.63 1.64
N ASP A 61 11.91 -7.51 0.52
CA ASP A 61 11.62 -6.20 -0.08
C ASP A 61 10.56 -5.45 0.77
N PRO A 62 10.77 -4.16 1.07
CA PRO A 62 9.83 -3.38 1.87
C PRO A 62 8.40 -3.24 1.32
N PHE A 63 8.18 -3.39 0.00
CA PHE A 63 6.86 -3.39 -0.63
C PHE A 63 6.11 -4.72 -0.41
N ASN A 64 6.81 -5.81 -0.12
CA ASN A 64 6.20 -7.12 0.03
C ASN A 64 5.57 -7.28 1.44
N GLN A 65 4.27 -7.58 1.51
CA GLN A 65 3.56 -7.79 2.78
C GLN A 65 4.20 -8.89 3.64
N SER A 66 4.76 -9.94 3.03
CA SER A 66 5.39 -11.04 3.75
C SER A 66 6.70 -10.64 4.45
N THR A 67 7.23 -9.44 4.18
CA THR A 67 8.39 -8.88 4.89
C THR A 67 8.03 -8.43 6.31
N TRP A 68 6.76 -8.11 6.57
CA TRP A 68 6.33 -7.44 7.79
C TRP A 68 5.46 -8.35 8.66
N PRO A 69 5.64 -8.34 10.00
CA PRO A 69 4.76 -9.04 10.93
C PRO A 69 3.45 -8.28 11.22
N PHE A 70 3.27 -7.11 10.62
CA PHE A 70 2.11 -6.22 10.75
C PHE A 70 1.57 -5.84 9.36
N PRO A 71 0.34 -5.31 9.26
CA PRO A 71 -0.27 -5.02 7.97
C PRO A 71 0.46 -3.89 7.21
N LEU A 72 0.55 -4.00 5.90
CA LEU A 72 1.17 -3.03 4.99
C LEU A 72 0.10 -2.46 4.05
N ILE A 73 0.03 -1.13 4.00
CA ILE A 73 -0.86 -0.38 3.11
C ILE A 73 -0.01 0.24 2.02
N CYS A 74 -0.09 -0.27 0.80
CA CYS A 74 0.63 0.30 -0.33
C CYS A 74 -0.19 1.43 -0.99
N GLN A 75 0.50 2.50 -1.38
CA GLN A 75 -0.02 3.61 -2.16
C GLN A 75 0.95 3.92 -3.30
N LYS A 76 0.47 3.78 -4.54
CA LYS A 76 1.24 4.20 -5.72
C LYS A 76 1.25 5.72 -5.82
N VAL A 77 2.43 6.29 -6.11
CA VAL A 77 2.62 7.72 -6.38
C VAL A 77 2.63 7.89 -7.91
N THR A 78 1.47 8.25 -8.47
CA THR A 78 1.26 8.31 -9.92
C THR A 78 2.02 9.46 -10.58
N GLY A 79 2.46 9.26 -11.83
CA GLY A 79 3.23 10.24 -12.57
C GLY A 79 4.65 10.38 -12.01
N THR A 80 5.21 9.31 -11.46
CA THR A 80 6.61 9.26 -11.04
C THR A 80 7.40 8.41 -12.02
N SER A 81 8.70 8.67 -12.12
CA SER A 81 9.60 7.83 -12.91
C SER A 81 10.96 7.81 -12.25
N GLU A 82 11.75 6.76 -12.51
CA GLU A 82 13.10 6.64 -11.95
C GLU A 82 13.98 7.83 -12.31
N ALA A 83 13.88 8.33 -13.54
CA ALA A 83 14.65 9.48 -14.01
C ALA A 83 14.32 10.79 -13.27
N GLN A 84 13.09 10.94 -12.75
CA GLN A 84 12.72 12.11 -11.93
C GLN A 84 13.21 11.99 -10.48
N ILE A 85 13.34 10.76 -9.97
CA ILE A 85 13.77 10.49 -8.60
C ILE A 85 15.29 10.49 -8.51
N VAL A 86 15.95 9.84 -9.46
CA VAL A 86 17.41 9.74 -9.55
C VAL A 86 17.92 10.90 -10.40
N THR A 87 17.97 12.08 -9.78
CA THR A 87 18.41 13.32 -10.42
C THR A 87 19.56 13.96 -9.65
N ASN A 88 20.39 14.74 -10.35
CA ASN A 88 21.46 15.54 -9.76
C ASN A 88 20.99 16.92 -9.28
N GLY A 89 19.74 17.30 -9.58
CA GLY A 89 19.17 18.60 -9.21
C GLY A 89 18.17 18.51 -8.06
N ASP A 90 17.67 19.68 -7.65
CA ASP A 90 16.57 19.78 -6.71
C ASP A 90 15.27 19.22 -7.30
N TYR A 91 14.44 18.62 -6.44
CA TYR A 91 13.08 18.24 -6.83
C TYR A 91 12.21 19.47 -6.98
N GLU A 92 11.34 19.49 -7.99
CA GLU A 92 10.26 20.48 -8.08
C GLU A 92 9.25 20.27 -6.94
N ASP A 93 8.68 21.35 -6.41
CA ASP A 93 7.67 21.25 -5.33
C ASP A 93 6.46 20.44 -5.77
N ALA A 94 5.98 20.64 -7.00
CA ALA A 94 4.87 19.88 -7.57
C ALA A 94 5.17 18.38 -7.73
N PHE A 95 6.45 17.98 -7.75
CA PHE A 95 6.85 16.58 -7.72
C PHE A 95 6.77 16.03 -6.28
N ILE A 96 7.31 16.75 -5.30
CA ILE A 96 7.25 16.38 -3.87
C ILE A 96 5.80 16.34 -3.36
N ASP A 97 4.94 17.25 -3.80
CA ASP A 97 3.52 17.29 -3.46
C ASP A 97 2.79 15.99 -3.79
N ARG A 98 3.22 15.26 -4.82
CA ARG A 98 2.65 13.94 -5.16
C ARG A 98 2.89 12.94 -4.04
N PHE A 99 4.07 12.95 -3.44
CA PHE A 99 4.41 12.10 -2.29
C PHE A 99 3.65 12.54 -1.04
N VAL A 100 3.52 13.84 -0.80
CA VAL A 100 2.75 14.38 0.33
C VAL A 100 1.29 13.95 0.24
N GLN A 101 0.67 14.11 -0.94
CA GLN A 101 -0.72 13.68 -1.17
C GLN A 101 -0.89 12.16 -1.04
N ALA A 102 0.07 11.37 -1.52
CA ALA A 102 0.04 9.92 -1.36
C ALA A 102 0.16 9.51 0.12
N THR A 103 1.03 10.17 0.89
CA THR A 103 1.15 9.95 2.34
C THR A 103 -0.12 10.34 3.08
N ALA A 104 -0.76 11.45 2.72
CA ALA A 104 -2.05 11.84 3.31
C ALA A 104 -3.11 10.76 3.10
N ARG A 105 -3.20 10.17 1.90
CA ARG A 105 -4.09 9.04 1.62
C ARG A 105 -3.77 7.79 2.44
N LEU A 106 -2.50 7.54 2.73
CA LEU A 106 -2.10 6.44 3.63
C LEU A 106 -2.58 6.71 5.06
N ALA A 107 -2.41 7.94 5.55
CA ALA A 107 -2.89 8.34 6.87
C ALA A 107 -4.42 8.24 6.99
N GLU A 108 -5.17 8.67 5.97
CA GLU A 108 -6.63 8.50 5.89
C GLU A 108 -7.07 7.03 5.95
N ARG A 109 -6.23 6.11 5.45
CA ARG A 109 -6.45 4.66 5.50
C ARG A 109 -5.96 4.01 6.80
N GLY A 110 -5.50 4.81 7.76
CA GLY A 110 -5.09 4.36 9.10
C GLY A 110 -3.62 3.98 9.23
N ALA A 111 -2.77 4.28 8.23
CA ALA A 111 -1.33 4.04 8.35
C ALA A 111 -0.72 4.92 9.45
N VAL A 112 0.08 4.33 10.34
CA VAL A 112 0.74 5.06 11.45
C VAL A 112 2.11 5.62 11.08
N GLY A 113 2.59 5.30 9.88
CA GLY A 113 3.83 5.81 9.31
C GLY A 113 3.88 5.50 7.81
N ALA A 114 4.80 6.11 7.10
CA ALA A 114 5.01 5.87 5.67
C ALA A 114 6.51 5.64 5.38
N ILE A 115 6.79 4.64 4.55
CA ILE A 115 8.13 4.32 4.05
C ILE A 115 8.13 4.24 2.53
N THR A 116 9.31 4.27 1.92
CA THR A 116 9.52 4.00 0.49
C THR A 116 10.81 3.23 0.32
N SER A 117 10.98 2.53 -0.82
CA SER A 117 12.21 1.79 -1.11
C SER A 117 13.32 2.67 -1.71
N CYS A 118 13.02 3.87 -2.20
CA CYS A 118 14.00 4.70 -2.90
C CYS A 118 14.68 5.70 -1.96
N GLY A 119 15.96 5.49 -1.65
CA GLY A 119 16.74 6.36 -0.76
C GLY A 119 17.04 7.76 -1.30
N PHE A 120 16.94 7.99 -2.61
CA PHE A 120 17.18 9.30 -3.24
C PHE A 120 16.21 10.39 -2.75
N LEU A 121 15.01 10.00 -2.29
CA LEU A 121 14.02 10.93 -1.72
C LEU A 121 14.41 11.45 -0.33
N ALA A 122 15.45 10.89 0.31
CA ALA A 122 15.96 11.43 1.57
C ALA A 122 16.43 12.89 1.44
N ALA A 123 16.95 13.27 0.27
CA ALA A 123 17.34 14.66 -0.02
C ALA A 123 16.17 15.65 0.04
N ALA A 124 14.92 15.18 -0.09
CA ALA A 124 13.74 16.02 -0.02
C ALA A 124 13.21 16.25 1.42
N GLN A 125 13.74 15.54 2.43
CA GLN A 125 13.19 15.55 3.80
C GLN A 125 13.45 16.84 4.60
N THR A 126 14.24 17.76 4.06
CA THR A 126 14.49 19.08 4.68
C THR A 126 13.38 20.10 4.40
N ARG A 127 12.40 19.73 3.56
CA ARG A 127 11.26 20.55 3.15
C ARG A 127 10.04 20.24 4.01
#